data_AF-A0A7S0KZ91-F1
#
_entry.id   AF-A0A7S0KZ91-F1
#
_cell.length_a   1.000
_cell.length_b   1.000
_cell.length_c   1.000
_cell.angle_alpha   90.00
_cell.angle_beta   90.00
_cell.angle_gamma   90.00
#
_symmetry.space_group_name_H-M   'P 1'
#
loop_
_entity.id
_entity.type
_entity.pdbx_description
1 polymer ?
#
loop_
_entity_poly.entity_id
_entity_poly.type
_entity_poly.pdbx_seq_one_letter_code
_entity_poly.pdbx_strand_id
1 'polypeptide(L)'
;GPAAPAGGRLAAVLGVAPERPAELIPLAPPLLQLVVQPGDGGPMEDWINLETLHASAIPMVVLNGALDKVTSGYYPSVFFPKLAQCAKRFYADFEAAYYLRPLSGAGWLFRVYPEPWQLAAQRREGLEVLQTFESKPTLAEAV
;
A
#
# COMPACT_ATOMS: atom_id res chain seq x y z
N GLY A 1 -33.37 7.66 -22.92
CA GLY A 1 -32.76 8.85 -22.31
C GLY A 1 -31.72 8.41 -21.31
N PRO A 2 -30.54 9.05 -21.23
CA PRO A 2 -29.48 8.57 -20.36
C PRO A 2 -29.83 8.85 -18.89
N ALA A 3 -29.58 7.87 -18.04
CA ALA A 3 -29.78 7.92 -16.59
C ALA A 3 -28.66 8.72 -15.91
N ALA A 4 -29.02 9.58 -14.97
CA ALA A 4 -28.09 10.37 -14.16
C ALA A 4 -27.36 9.50 -13.12
N PRO A 5 -26.08 9.78 -12.79
CA PRO A 5 -25.32 8.97 -11.84
C PRO A 5 -25.73 9.24 -10.39
N ALA A 6 -25.78 8.16 -9.60
CA ALA A 6 -26.22 8.11 -8.21
C ALA A 6 -25.19 8.67 -7.20
N GLY A 7 -24.74 9.92 -7.39
CA GLY A 7 -23.76 10.57 -6.51
C GLY A 7 -24.34 11.47 -5.41
N GLY A 8 -25.67 11.61 -5.33
CA GLY A 8 -26.29 12.75 -4.64
C GLY A 8 -26.69 12.57 -3.17
N ARG A 9 -26.39 11.45 -2.48
CA ARG A 9 -27.04 11.15 -1.19
C ARG A 9 -26.28 11.54 0.09
N LEU A 10 -25.04 12.02 0.02
CA LEU A 10 -24.32 12.51 1.22
C LEU A 10 -24.38 14.04 1.41
N ALA A 11 -24.61 14.84 0.35
CA ALA A 11 -24.60 16.30 0.43
C ALA A 11 -25.85 16.92 1.08
N ALA A 12 -26.92 16.14 1.27
CA ALA A 12 -28.21 16.64 1.75
C ALA A 12 -28.27 16.93 3.27
N VAL A 13 -27.25 16.55 4.05
CA VAL A 13 -27.30 16.60 5.53
C VAL A 13 -26.85 17.94 6.12
N LEU A 14 -26.13 18.79 5.38
CA LEU A 14 -25.49 20.00 5.96
C LEU A 14 -25.88 21.34 5.32
N GLY A 15 -26.78 21.37 4.32
CA GLY A 15 -27.32 22.63 3.78
C GLY A 15 -26.31 23.58 3.11
N VAL A 16 -25.03 23.19 3.02
CA VAL A 16 -23.99 23.88 2.28
C VAL A 16 -23.68 23.02 1.06
N ALA A 17 -24.17 23.42 -0.11
CA ALA A 17 -23.66 22.87 -1.36
C ALA A 17 -22.15 23.16 -1.37
N PRO A 18 -21.26 22.16 -1.59
CA PRO A 18 -19.85 22.46 -1.76
C PRO A 18 -19.75 23.46 -2.90
N GLU A 19 -19.15 24.62 -2.65
CA GLU A 19 -18.82 25.54 -3.73
C GLU A 19 -18.00 24.75 -4.74
N ARG A 20 -18.53 24.60 -5.96
CA ARG A 20 -17.74 24.05 -7.07
C ARG A 20 -16.57 25.02 -7.23
N PRO A 21 -15.32 24.58 -7.04
CA PRO A 21 -14.19 25.45 -7.33
C PRO A 21 -14.37 25.98 -8.76
N ALA A 22 -14.41 27.30 -8.89
CA ALA A 22 -14.46 27.98 -10.16
C ALA A 22 -13.31 27.47 -11.02
N GLU A 23 -13.63 26.91 -12.20
CA GLU A 23 -12.71 26.33 -13.18
C GLU A 23 -11.56 25.49 -12.61
N LEU A 24 -11.59 24.18 -12.85
CA LEU A 24 -10.42 23.33 -12.68
C LEU A 24 -9.27 23.97 -13.49
N ILE A 25 -8.35 24.64 -12.78
CA ILE A 25 -7.09 25.10 -13.35
C ILE A 25 -6.53 23.89 -14.11
N PRO A 26 -6.12 24.02 -15.38
CA PRO A 26 -5.48 22.91 -16.08
C PRO A 26 -4.20 22.57 -15.31
N LEU A 27 -4.30 21.58 -14.42
CA LEU A 27 -3.20 21.14 -13.60
C LEU A 27 -2.21 20.48 -14.54
N ALA A 28 -0.95 20.90 -14.48
CA ALA A 28 0.15 20.13 -15.03
C ALA A 28 0.03 18.67 -14.55
N PRO A 29 0.45 17.68 -15.35
CA PRO A 29 0.38 16.29 -14.92
C PRO A 29 1.08 16.13 -13.57
N PRO A 30 0.50 15.35 -12.64
CA PRO A 30 1.06 15.21 -11.30
C PRO A 30 2.45 14.58 -11.39
N LEU A 31 3.36 15.02 -10.51
CA LEU A 31 4.73 14.47 -10.45
C LEU A 31 4.82 13.18 -9.62
N LEU A 32 3.78 12.89 -8.83
CA LEU A 32 3.73 11.79 -7.88
C LEU A 32 2.28 11.34 -7.68
N GLN A 33 2.06 10.03 -7.67
CA GLN A 33 0.82 9.42 -7.19
C GLN A 33 1.01 8.98 -5.74
N LEU A 34 0.37 9.68 -4.81
CA LEU A 34 0.35 9.30 -3.41
C LEU A 34 -0.92 8.51 -3.10
N VAL A 35 -0.75 7.33 -2.54
CA VAL A 35 -1.85 6.44 -2.15
C VAL A 35 -1.71 6.12 -0.68
N VAL A 36 -2.82 6.19 0.07
CA VAL A 36 -2.83 5.99 1.52
C VAL A 36 -3.81 4.88 1.88
N GLN A 37 -3.31 3.86 2.58
CA GLN A 37 -4.08 2.71 3.09
C GLN A 37 -5.00 2.04 2.06
N PRO A 38 -4.51 1.66 0.87
CA PRO A 38 -5.31 0.83 -0.02
C PRO A 38 -5.60 -0.52 0.63
N GLY A 39 -6.87 -0.92 0.69
CA GLY A 39 -7.33 -2.25 1.13
C GLY A 39 -7.14 -2.58 2.62
N ASP A 40 -6.17 -2.00 3.33
CA ASP A 40 -5.95 -2.28 4.74
C ASP A 40 -6.92 -1.48 5.63
N GLY A 41 -8.03 -2.13 6.00
CA GLY A 41 -9.17 -1.49 6.67
C GLY A 41 -10.31 -1.11 5.73
N GLY A 42 -10.12 -1.29 4.42
CA GLY A 42 -11.10 -1.08 3.35
C GLY A 42 -11.44 -2.36 2.58
N PRO A 43 -12.19 -2.26 1.47
CA PRO A 43 -12.47 -3.39 0.59
C PRO A 43 -11.20 -3.88 -0.11
N MET A 44 -11.07 -5.20 -0.27
CA MET A 44 -9.93 -5.84 -0.96
C MET A 44 -9.77 -5.34 -2.41
N GLU A 45 -10.89 -4.98 -3.04
CA GLU A 45 -10.96 -4.44 -4.39
C GLU A 45 -10.10 -3.19 -4.58
N ASP A 46 -9.82 -2.43 -3.51
CA ASP A 46 -8.96 -1.25 -3.58
C ASP A 46 -7.55 -1.60 -4.05
N TRP A 47 -6.99 -2.73 -3.62
CA TRP A 47 -5.69 -3.19 -4.14
C TRP A 47 -5.74 -3.50 -5.64
N ILE A 48 -6.88 -3.95 -6.17
CA ILE A 48 -7.02 -4.23 -7.60
C ILE A 48 -7.22 -2.91 -8.36
N ASN A 49 -8.01 -1.99 -7.81
CA ASN A 49 -8.29 -0.70 -8.41
C ASN A 49 -7.05 0.17 -8.53
N LEU A 50 -6.09 0.07 -7.60
CA LEU A 50 -4.83 0.82 -7.69
C LEU A 50 -4.07 0.58 -8.99
N GLU A 51 -4.05 -0.65 -9.48
CA GLU A 51 -3.41 -0.95 -10.76
C GLU A 51 -4.10 -0.20 -11.91
N THR A 52 -5.43 -0.09 -11.87
CA THR A 52 -6.20 0.63 -12.89
C THR A 52 -5.99 2.14 -12.82
N LEU A 53 -5.72 2.67 -11.62
CA LEU A 53 -5.48 4.10 -11.36
C LEU A 53 -4.01 4.49 -11.53
N HIS A 54 -3.10 3.52 -11.61
CA HIS A 54 -1.67 3.76 -11.79
C HIS A 54 -1.41 4.35 -13.18
N ALA A 55 -0.85 5.55 -13.19
CA ALA A 55 -0.34 6.19 -14.38
C ALA A 55 1.15 5.83 -14.48
N SER A 56 1.50 4.83 -15.29
CA SER A 56 2.85 4.24 -15.33
C SER A 56 4.01 5.19 -15.62
N ALA A 57 3.73 6.38 -16.15
CA ALA A 57 4.74 7.44 -16.34
C ALA A 57 5.03 8.27 -15.06
N ILE A 58 4.26 8.06 -13.99
CA ILE A 58 4.29 8.86 -12.76
C ILE A 58 4.67 7.92 -11.61
N PRO A 59 5.71 8.24 -10.83
CA PRO A 59 6.06 7.45 -9.65
C PRO A 59 4.87 7.31 -8.70
N MET A 60 4.71 6.13 -8.10
CA MET A 60 3.69 5.87 -7.09
C MET A 60 4.34 5.58 -5.74
N VAL A 61 3.84 6.25 -4.68
CA VAL A 61 4.18 5.96 -3.30
C VAL A 61 2.92 5.50 -2.57
N VAL A 62 2.97 4.29 -2.02
CA VAL A 62 1.89 3.70 -1.24
C VAL A 62 2.27 3.72 0.24
N LEU A 63 1.52 4.51 1.02
CA LEU A 63 1.65 4.59 2.47
C LEU A 63 0.70 3.60 3.12
N ASN A 64 1.19 2.81 4.08
CA ASN A 64 0.38 1.89 4.89
C ASN A 64 -0.50 0.94 4.06
N GLY A 65 -0.06 0.51 2.87
CA GLY A 65 -0.88 -0.34 2.00
C GLY A 65 -0.91 -1.82 2.36
N ALA A 66 -0.25 -2.23 3.44
CA ALA A 66 -0.12 -3.62 3.89
C ALA A 66 0.17 -4.61 2.74
N LEU A 67 1.06 -4.21 1.81
CA LEU A 67 1.30 -4.94 0.57
C LEU A 67 1.84 -6.36 0.79
N ASP A 68 2.39 -6.66 1.97
CA ASP A 68 2.70 -8.01 2.40
C ASP A 68 1.48 -8.95 2.35
N LYS A 69 0.28 -8.49 2.67
CA LYS A 69 -0.93 -9.32 2.60
C LYS A 69 -1.22 -9.79 1.16
N VAL A 70 -0.89 -8.98 0.16
CA VAL A 70 -1.15 -9.33 -1.24
C VAL A 70 0.03 -10.02 -1.91
N THR A 71 1.26 -9.86 -1.37
CA THR A 71 2.49 -10.45 -1.94
C THR A 71 2.98 -11.71 -1.21
N SER A 72 2.58 -11.94 0.05
CA SER A 72 3.10 -13.05 0.89
C SER A 72 2.17 -14.27 0.97
N GLY A 73 1.13 -14.35 0.14
CA GLY A 73 0.19 -15.47 0.13
C GLY A 73 -0.86 -15.48 1.25
N TYR A 74 -1.06 -14.37 1.96
CA TYR A 74 -2.13 -14.23 2.96
C TYR A 74 -3.52 -14.46 2.34
N TYR A 75 -3.73 -14.01 1.09
CA TYR A 75 -4.91 -14.34 0.30
C TYR A 75 -4.62 -15.55 -0.62
N PRO A 76 -5.25 -16.72 -0.40
CA PRO A 76 -5.00 -17.90 -1.23
C PRO A 76 -5.46 -17.68 -2.67
N SER A 77 -4.57 -17.96 -3.63
CA SER A 77 -4.81 -17.68 -5.06
C SER A 77 -6.00 -18.43 -5.67
N VAL A 78 -6.36 -19.61 -5.14
CA VAL A 78 -7.51 -20.40 -5.58
C VAL A 78 -8.83 -19.66 -5.33
N PHE A 79 -8.92 -18.91 -4.23
CA PHE A 79 -10.11 -18.13 -3.88
C PHE A 79 -10.05 -16.69 -4.40
N PHE A 80 -8.84 -16.13 -4.57
CA PHE A 80 -8.62 -14.75 -4.99
C PHE A 80 -7.74 -14.63 -6.23
N PRO A 81 -8.13 -15.26 -7.36
CA PRO A 81 -7.26 -15.33 -8.55
C PRO A 81 -6.97 -13.95 -9.16
N LYS A 82 -7.94 -13.02 -9.13
CA LYS A 82 -7.75 -11.65 -9.64
C LYS A 82 -6.71 -10.87 -8.84
N LEU A 83 -6.78 -10.96 -7.51
CA LEU A 83 -5.83 -10.31 -6.61
C LEU A 83 -4.43 -10.92 -6.77
N ALA A 84 -4.34 -12.26 -6.84
CA ALA A 84 -3.07 -12.93 -7.05
C ALA A 84 -2.41 -12.55 -8.38
N GLN A 85 -3.18 -12.38 -9.45
CA GLN A 85 -2.64 -11.89 -10.72
C GLN A 85 -2.21 -10.42 -10.64
N CYS A 86 -2.98 -9.55 -9.97
CA CYS A 86 -2.60 -8.16 -9.70
C CYS A 86 -1.27 -8.10 -8.91
N ALA A 87 -1.16 -8.88 -7.83
CA ALA A 87 0.06 -8.93 -7.03
C ALA A 87 1.31 -9.31 -7.83
N LYS A 88 1.19 -10.27 -8.74
CA LYS A 88 2.32 -10.71 -9.58
C LYS A 88 2.74 -9.69 -10.65
N ARG A 89 1.80 -8.92 -11.20
CA ARG A 89 2.07 -8.02 -12.34
C ARG A 89 2.26 -6.56 -11.95
N PHE A 90 1.79 -6.18 -10.76
CA PHE A 90 1.77 -4.79 -10.30
C PHE A 90 2.56 -4.63 -9.01
N TYR A 91 2.21 -5.36 -7.94
CA TYR A 91 2.88 -5.21 -6.65
C TYR A 91 4.27 -5.84 -6.57
N ALA A 92 4.62 -6.74 -7.49
CA ALA A 92 5.94 -7.37 -7.53
C ALA A 92 7.08 -6.36 -7.80
N ASP A 93 6.77 -5.25 -8.48
CA ASP A 93 7.74 -4.21 -8.83
C ASP A 93 7.89 -3.14 -7.74
N PHE A 94 7.10 -3.21 -6.67
CA PHE A 94 7.15 -2.23 -5.59
C PHE A 94 8.38 -2.45 -4.71
N GLU A 95 9.17 -1.40 -4.52
CA GLU A 95 10.24 -1.41 -3.55
C GLU A 95 9.75 -0.92 -2.17
N ALA A 96 10.07 -1.70 -1.14
CA ALA A 96 9.79 -1.30 0.24
C ALA A 96 10.74 -0.18 0.67
N ALA A 97 10.21 1.05 0.71
CA ALA A 97 10.95 2.26 1.11
C ALA A 97 11.07 2.39 2.63
N TYR A 98 9.97 2.28 3.36
CA TYR A 98 9.96 2.23 4.82
C TYR A 98 9.12 1.03 5.24
N TYR A 99 9.77 0.07 5.87
CA TYR A 99 9.15 -1.19 6.24
C TYR A 99 9.42 -1.48 7.71
N LEU A 100 8.38 -1.89 8.42
CA LEU A 100 8.46 -2.31 9.81
C LEU A 100 7.47 -3.45 10.04
N ARG A 101 7.97 -4.63 10.40
CA ARG A 101 7.14 -5.80 10.69
C ARG A 101 7.57 -6.43 12.02
N PRO A 102 6.64 -6.58 12.98
CA PRO A 102 6.92 -7.35 14.17
C PRO A 102 7.04 -8.84 13.82
N LEU A 103 7.96 -9.51 14.49
CA LEU A 103 8.16 -10.95 14.41
C LEU A 103 7.72 -11.60 15.73
N SER A 104 7.33 -12.88 15.65
CA SER A 104 7.01 -13.67 16.84
C SER A 104 8.24 -13.74 17.76
N GLY A 105 8.10 -13.39 19.05
CA GLY A 105 9.22 -13.45 20.00
C GLY A 105 9.98 -12.13 20.23
N ALA A 106 9.30 -10.99 20.08
CA ALA A 106 9.83 -9.64 20.35
C ALA A 106 10.97 -9.19 19.41
N GLY A 107 10.99 -9.71 18.17
CA GLY A 107 11.86 -9.22 17.10
C GLY A 107 11.15 -8.29 16.11
N TRP A 108 11.92 -7.58 15.31
CA TRP A 108 11.47 -6.71 14.24
C TRP A 108 12.27 -6.97 12.98
N LEU A 109 11.59 -7.07 11.84
CA LEU A 109 12.20 -6.93 10.53
C LEU A 109 11.90 -5.52 10.03
N PHE A 110 12.92 -4.74 9.71
CA PHE A 110 12.74 -3.37 9.23
C PHE A 110 13.71 -2.99 8.12
N ARG A 111 13.37 -1.91 7.40
CA ARG A 111 14.20 -1.28 6.38
C ARG A 111 13.85 0.20 6.25
N VAL A 112 14.87 1.03 6.11
CA VAL A 112 14.76 2.42 5.65
C VAL A 112 15.58 2.54 4.36
N TYR A 113 14.92 2.68 3.22
CA TYR A 113 15.60 2.77 1.92
C TYR A 113 16.56 3.99 1.89
N PRO A 114 17.77 3.84 1.30
CA PRO A 114 18.28 2.68 0.56
C PRO A 114 19.02 1.65 1.42
N GLU A 115 18.95 1.75 2.75
CA GLU A 115 19.70 0.89 3.65
C GLU A 115 19.27 -0.60 3.50
N PRO A 116 20.18 -1.53 3.85
CA PRO A 116 19.86 -2.96 3.91
C PRO A 116 18.71 -3.28 4.87
N TRP A 117 18.14 -4.48 4.73
CA TRP A 117 17.16 -5.01 5.67
C TRP A 117 17.84 -5.40 6.97
N GLN A 118 17.20 -5.10 8.10
CA GLN A 118 17.72 -5.42 9.42
C GLN A 118 16.71 -6.24 10.22
N LEU A 119 17.19 -7.35 10.77
CA LEU A 119 16.52 -8.12 11.80
C LEU A 119 17.04 -7.63 13.16
N ALA A 120 16.16 -7.15 14.02
CA ALA A 120 16.51 -6.69 15.36
C ALA A 120 15.68 -7.39 16.45
N ALA A 121 16.30 -7.64 17.59
CA ALA A 121 15.60 -8.04 18.81
C ALA A 121 15.29 -6.82 19.68
N GLN A 122 14.09 -6.78 20.24
CA GLN A 122 13.76 -5.87 21.33
C GLN A 122 14.39 -6.41 22.62
N ARG A 123 15.39 -5.72 23.13
CA ARG A 123 15.97 -5.92 24.47
C ARG A 123 15.40 -4.89 25.44
N ARG A 124 15.76 -5.04 26.72
CA ARG A 124 15.34 -4.10 27.78
C ARG A 124 15.98 -2.73 27.57
N GLU A 125 17.20 -2.70 27.04
CA GLU A 125 18.02 -1.49 26.85
C GLU A 125 17.77 -0.81 25.50
N GLY A 126 17.09 -1.47 24.56
CA GLY A 126 16.83 -0.95 23.23
C GLY A 126 16.68 -2.03 22.16
N LEU A 127 16.82 -1.64 20.89
CA LEU A 127 16.86 -2.56 19.75
C LEU A 127 18.31 -3.00 19.51
N GLU A 128 18.52 -4.31 19.39
CA GLU A 128 19.79 -4.91 19.02
C GLU A 128 19.66 -5.50 17.60
N VAL A 129 20.45 -5.02 16.64
CA VAL A 129 20.49 -5.61 15.29
C VAL A 129 21.20 -6.95 15.35
N LEU A 130 20.47 -8.02 15.02
CA LEU A 130 20.98 -9.39 15.01
C LEU A 130 21.59 -9.76 13.66
N GLN A 131 20.96 -9.31 12.57
CA GLN A 131 21.37 -9.69 11.21
C GLN A 131 21.00 -8.60 10.21
N THR A 132 21.79 -8.51 9.15
CA THR A 132 21.60 -7.59 8.02
C THR A 132 21.51 -8.37 6.72
N PHE A 133 20.61 -7.96 5.83
CA PHE A 133 20.37 -8.61 4.54
C PHE A 133 20.30 -7.56 3.41
N GLU A 134 20.94 -7.84 2.29
CA GLU A 134 20.88 -6.96 1.10
C GLU A 134 19.49 -6.98 0.43
N SER A 135 18.81 -8.12 0.48
CA SER A 135 17.45 -8.32 -0.02
C SER A 135 16.48 -8.68 1.10
N LYS A 136 15.17 -8.48 0.88
CA LYS A 136 14.15 -8.81 1.87
C LYS A 136 14.24 -10.30 2.23
N PRO A 137 14.50 -10.67 3.50
CA PRO A 137 14.50 -12.07 3.89
C PRO A 137 13.09 -12.64 3.88
N THR A 138 12.99 -13.94 3.63
CA THR A 138 11.77 -14.72 3.87
C THR A 138 11.48 -14.79 5.37
N LEU A 139 10.24 -15.14 5.73
CA LEU A 139 9.90 -15.36 7.14
C LEU A 139 10.72 -16.48 7.77
N ALA A 140 11.11 -17.51 7.00
CA ALA A 140 11.93 -18.60 7.52
C ALA A 140 13.37 -18.16 7.82
N GLU A 141 13.90 -17.18 7.08
CA GLU A 141 15.23 -16.61 7.31
C GLU A 141 15.25 -15.57 8.43
N ALA A 142 14.07 -15.06 8.83
CA ALA A 142 13.91 -14.03 9.84
C ALA A 142 13.50 -14.57 11.23
N VAL A 143 13.42 -15.89 11.41
CA VAL A 143 12.96 -16.56 12.65
C VAL A 143 14.04 -17.47 13.20
#